data_AF-A0A0K6I9K8-F1
#
_entry.id   AF-A0A0K6I9K8-F1
#
_cell.length_a   1.000
_cell.length_b   1.000
_cell.length_c   1.000
_cell.angle_alpha   90.00
_cell.angle_beta   90.00
_cell.angle_gamma   90.00
#
_symmetry.space_group_name_H-M   'P 1'
#
loop_
_entity.id
_entity.type
_entity.pdbx_description
1 polymer ?
#
loop_
_entity_poly.entity_id
_entity_poly.type
_entity_poly.pdbx_seq_one_letter_code
_entity_poly.pdbx_strand_id
1 'polypeptide(L)'
;MSESGIHTHAPHEEFVEEQAAHHPLSQWVAIFTALLAALGAIVSYQGSHLMNEVLLHKNEAVLQKAHATDQWNYYEAVSTKEHLMELARDLAPPERQAAISAKIQKYDQQKISIKRQAEALEQASLKADNESDRLNRPHTELARSLIFLQIAISLASITALTGRRWLFALAFASAAGGVGLWLMALVRMGM
;
A
#
# COMPACT_ATOMS: atom_id res chain seq x y z
N MET A 1 65.86 -29.45 1.73
CA MET A 1 65.60 -29.14 3.15
C MET A 1 65.62 -27.62 3.29
N SER A 2 64.47 -27.08 3.71
CA SER A 2 64.29 -25.77 4.37
C SER A 2 64.47 -24.49 3.54
N GLU A 3 63.41 -24.06 2.85
CA GLU A 3 63.16 -22.63 2.64
C GLU A 3 62.61 -22.05 3.95
N SER A 4 63.40 -21.19 4.60
CA SER A 4 62.97 -20.41 5.77
C SER A 4 62.20 -19.18 5.29
N GLY A 5 60.87 -19.32 5.16
CA GLY A 5 59.97 -18.19 5.03
C GLY A 5 60.00 -17.36 6.32
N ILE A 6 60.56 -16.16 6.25
CA ILE A 6 60.44 -15.16 7.31
C ILE A 6 58.98 -14.69 7.30
N HIS A 7 58.18 -15.22 8.22
CA HIS A 7 56.87 -14.69 8.54
C HIS A 7 57.05 -13.39 9.32
N THR A 8 57.15 -12.26 8.60
CA THR A 8 56.89 -10.94 9.17
C THR A 8 55.40 -10.83 9.44
N HIS A 9 54.97 -11.14 10.66
CA HIS A 9 53.67 -10.67 11.14
C HIS A 9 53.69 -9.14 11.13
N ALA A 10 52.79 -8.54 10.35
CA ALA A 10 52.59 -7.10 10.40
C ALA A 10 51.98 -6.75 11.77
N PRO A 11 52.57 -5.83 12.55
CA PRO A 11 52.05 -5.46 13.88
C PRO A 11 50.59 -4.96 13.85
N HIS A 12 50.06 -4.63 12.67
CA HIS A 12 48.73 -4.06 12.50
C HIS A 12 47.58 -5.09 12.53
N GLU A 13 47.85 -6.38 12.40
CA GLU A 13 46.80 -7.42 12.43
C GLU A 13 46.44 -7.79 13.88
N GLU A 14 47.42 -7.82 14.78
CA GLU A 14 47.23 -8.15 16.19
C GLU A 14 46.47 -7.04 16.96
N PHE A 15 46.69 -5.77 16.64
CA PHE A 15 45.94 -4.66 17.26
C PHE A 15 44.48 -4.55 16.77
N VAL A 16 44.16 -5.05 15.58
CA VAL A 16 42.79 -5.07 15.05
C VAL A 16 42.00 -6.25 15.64
N GLU A 17 42.65 -7.38 15.87
CA GLU A 17 42.04 -8.52 16.56
C GLU A 17 41.88 -8.30 18.08
N GLU A 18 42.83 -7.65 18.77
CA GLU A 18 42.69 -7.36 20.21
C GLU A 18 41.63 -6.28 20.52
N GLN A 19 41.37 -5.33 19.62
CA GLN A 19 40.28 -4.35 19.79
C GLN A 19 38.90 -4.93 19.46
N ALA A 20 38.83 -6.01 18.68
CA ALA A 20 37.59 -6.72 18.37
C ALA A 20 37.16 -7.69 19.48
N ALA A 21 38.09 -8.09 20.37
CA ALA A 21 37.87 -9.21 21.28
C ALA A 21 37.06 -8.91 22.56
N HIS A 22 36.92 -7.66 23.02
CA HIS A 22 36.32 -7.41 24.36
C HIS A 22 35.45 -6.16 24.50
N HIS A 23 34.48 -5.95 23.60
CA HIS A 23 33.33 -5.10 23.93
C HIS A 23 32.06 -5.95 24.06
N PRO A 24 31.70 -6.43 25.27
CA PRO A 24 30.42 -7.14 25.48
C PRO A 24 29.21 -6.31 25.02
N LEU A 25 29.37 -4.98 24.95
CA LEU A 25 28.39 -4.06 24.41
C LEU A 25 28.19 -4.22 22.88
N SER A 26 29.24 -4.44 22.09
CA SER A 26 29.12 -4.56 20.62
C SER A 26 28.43 -5.87 20.23
N GLN A 27 28.76 -6.97 20.91
CA GLN A 27 28.08 -8.26 20.72
C GLN A 27 26.59 -8.19 21.12
N TRP A 28 26.27 -7.51 22.24
CA TRP A 28 24.88 -7.28 22.65
C TRP A 28 24.10 -6.41 21.65
N VAL A 29 24.74 -5.36 21.09
CA VAL A 29 24.11 -4.51 20.07
C VAL A 29 23.88 -5.29 18.78
N ALA A 30 24.80 -6.17 18.37
CA ALA A 30 24.63 -7.01 17.19
C ALA A 30 23.43 -7.97 17.35
N ILE A 31 23.32 -8.66 18.49
CA ILE A 31 22.19 -9.54 18.80
C ILE A 31 20.87 -8.76 18.85
N PHE A 32 20.87 -7.59 19.50
CA PHE A 32 19.68 -6.72 19.58
C PHE A 32 19.23 -6.26 18.19
N THR A 33 20.18 -5.88 17.33
CA THR A 33 19.90 -5.45 15.95
C THR A 33 19.35 -6.60 15.11
N ALA A 34 19.90 -7.82 15.25
CA ALA A 34 19.39 -9.01 14.57
C ALA A 34 17.94 -9.34 15.00
N LEU A 35 17.62 -9.17 16.28
CA LEU A 35 16.25 -9.38 16.80
C LEU A 35 15.27 -8.34 16.23
N LEU A 36 15.67 -7.05 16.20
CA LEU A 36 14.85 -5.98 15.61
C LEU A 36 14.68 -6.18 14.09
N ALA A 37 15.68 -6.69 13.39
CA ALA A 37 15.57 -7.02 11.98
C ALA A 37 14.57 -8.15 11.73
N ALA A 38 14.59 -9.21 12.54
CA ALA A 38 13.62 -10.30 12.45
C ALA A 38 12.18 -9.83 12.73
N LEU A 39 12.00 -9.01 13.78
CA LEU A 39 10.71 -8.39 14.08
C LEU A 39 10.26 -7.46 12.95
N GLY A 40 11.16 -6.61 12.45
CA GLY A 40 10.91 -5.72 11.32
C GLY A 40 10.48 -6.49 10.06
N ALA A 41 11.08 -7.64 9.79
CA ALA A 41 10.68 -8.52 8.68
C ALA A 41 9.25 -9.06 8.87
N ILE A 42 8.88 -9.46 10.08
CA ILE A 42 7.52 -9.94 10.40
C ILE A 42 6.48 -8.82 10.27
N VAL A 43 6.78 -7.61 10.74
CA VAL A 43 5.90 -6.43 10.57
C VAL A 43 5.80 -6.04 9.10
N SER A 44 6.92 -6.06 8.37
CA SER A 44 6.97 -5.77 6.93
C SER A 44 6.16 -6.76 6.11
N TYR A 45 6.23 -8.05 6.43
CA TYR A 45 5.43 -9.09 5.79
C TYR A 45 3.93 -8.88 6.01
N GLN A 46 3.51 -8.63 7.26
CA GLN A 46 2.11 -8.35 7.58
C GLN A 46 1.63 -7.06 6.90
N GLY A 47 2.40 -5.97 6.99
CA GLY A 47 2.08 -4.72 6.30
C GLY A 47 1.95 -4.89 4.79
N SER A 48 2.84 -5.67 4.18
CA SER A 48 2.79 -5.95 2.73
C SER A 48 1.58 -6.80 2.34
N HIS A 49 1.19 -7.78 3.15
CA HIS A 49 0.00 -8.60 2.88
C HIS A 49 -1.28 -7.76 2.91
N LEU A 50 -1.45 -6.93 3.95
CA LEU A 50 -2.59 -6.01 4.05
C LEU A 50 -2.57 -4.95 2.93
N MET A 51 -1.40 -4.43 2.56
CA MET A 51 -1.28 -3.51 1.43
C MET A 51 -1.74 -4.16 0.12
N ASN A 52 -1.40 -5.43 -0.09
CA ASN A 52 -1.82 -6.15 -1.30
C ASN A 52 -3.34 -6.31 -1.36
N GLU A 53 -4.00 -6.63 -0.26
CA GLU A 53 -5.47 -6.71 -0.22
C GLU A 53 -6.14 -5.35 -0.45
N VAL A 54 -5.63 -4.28 0.18
CA VAL A 54 -6.10 -2.91 -0.06
C VAL A 54 -5.94 -2.53 -1.54
N LEU A 55 -4.76 -2.80 -2.12
CA LEU A 55 -4.48 -2.50 -3.52
C LEU A 55 -5.40 -3.29 -4.46
N LEU A 56 -5.69 -4.56 -4.16
CA LEU A 56 -6.61 -5.38 -4.93
C LEU A 56 -8.01 -4.76 -4.95
N HIS A 57 -8.57 -4.45 -3.78
CA HIS A 57 -9.90 -3.85 -3.67
C HIS A 57 -9.98 -2.45 -4.30
N LYS A 58 -8.92 -1.66 -4.17
CA LYS A 58 -8.84 -0.33 -4.79
C LYS A 58 -8.74 -0.40 -6.31
N ASN A 59 -7.97 -1.35 -6.85
CA ASN A 59 -7.89 -1.59 -8.29
C ASN A 59 -9.23 -2.06 -8.85
N GLU A 60 -9.94 -2.95 -8.14
CA GLU A 60 -11.28 -3.37 -8.51
C GLU A 60 -12.25 -2.18 -8.51
N ALA A 61 -12.23 -1.33 -7.48
CA ALA A 61 -13.05 -0.12 -7.41
C ALA A 61 -12.79 0.83 -8.60
N VAL A 62 -11.51 1.02 -8.97
CA VAL A 62 -11.10 1.84 -10.11
C VAL A 62 -11.58 1.23 -11.43
N LEU A 63 -11.44 -0.09 -11.60
CA LEU A 63 -11.91 -0.80 -12.80
C LEU A 63 -13.42 -0.67 -12.96
N GLN A 64 -14.19 -0.91 -11.89
CA GLN A 64 -15.65 -0.75 -11.90
C GLN A 64 -16.06 0.70 -12.16
N LYS A 65 -15.32 1.68 -11.63
CA LYS A 65 -15.54 3.10 -11.92
C LYS A 65 -15.27 3.45 -13.38
N ALA A 66 -14.25 2.87 -13.99
CA ALA A 66 -13.96 3.04 -15.41
C ALA A 66 -15.10 2.48 -16.26
N HIS A 67 -15.57 1.26 -15.97
CA HIS A 67 -16.72 0.66 -16.64
C HIS A 67 -18.01 1.49 -16.47
N ALA A 68 -18.26 2.03 -15.26
CA ALA A 68 -19.39 2.93 -15.03
C ALA A 68 -19.28 4.21 -15.88
N THR A 69 -18.09 4.78 -15.97
CA THR A 69 -17.80 5.96 -16.81
C THR A 69 -18.07 5.66 -18.29
N ASP A 70 -17.62 4.51 -18.80
CA ASP A 70 -17.88 4.09 -20.17
C ASP A 70 -19.39 3.95 -20.45
N GLN A 71 -20.16 3.41 -19.49
CA GLN A 71 -21.62 3.31 -19.61
C GLN A 71 -22.30 4.67 -19.58
N TRP A 72 -21.85 5.60 -18.74
CA TRP A 72 -22.33 6.98 -18.73
C TRP A 72 -22.03 7.71 -20.05
N ASN A 73 -20.83 7.54 -20.59
CA ASN A 73 -20.47 8.07 -21.91
C ASN A 73 -21.35 7.48 -23.02
N TYR A 74 -21.66 6.19 -22.95
CA TYR A 74 -22.57 5.55 -23.90
C TYR A 74 -24.00 6.07 -23.77
N TYR A 75 -24.49 6.27 -22.55
CA TYR A 75 -25.77 6.91 -22.27
C TYR A 75 -25.85 8.32 -22.89
N GLU A 76 -24.81 9.13 -22.69
CA GLU A 76 -24.73 10.49 -23.25
C GLU A 76 -24.74 10.47 -24.78
N ALA A 77 -24.02 9.53 -25.40
CA ALA A 77 -24.02 9.35 -26.84
C ALA A 77 -25.40 8.96 -27.39
N VAL A 78 -26.14 8.08 -26.69
CA VAL A 78 -27.51 7.72 -27.07
C VAL A 78 -28.46 8.89 -26.86
N SER A 79 -28.35 9.63 -25.74
CA SER A 79 -29.17 10.82 -25.49
C SER A 79 -28.95 11.90 -26.53
N THR A 80 -27.70 12.09 -27.00
CA THR A 80 -27.40 13.02 -28.08
C THR A 80 -28.07 12.59 -29.39
N LYS A 81 -28.02 11.29 -29.72
CA LYS A 81 -28.71 10.75 -30.91
C LYS A 81 -30.22 10.91 -30.82
N GLU A 82 -30.79 10.73 -29.64
CA GLU A 82 -32.20 10.95 -29.37
C GLU A 82 -32.60 12.41 -29.59
N HIS A 83 -31.90 13.37 -28.97
CA HIS A 83 -32.18 14.79 -29.17
C HIS A 83 -32.08 15.21 -30.66
N LEU A 84 -31.14 14.62 -31.41
CA LEU A 84 -31.04 14.81 -32.86
C LEU A 84 -32.25 14.23 -33.61
N MET A 85 -32.80 13.09 -33.16
CA MET A 85 -34.01 12.52 -33.73
C MET A 85 -35.26 13.31 -33.37
N GLU A 86 -35.34 13.88 -32.16
CA GLU A 86 -36.41 14.80 -31.77
C GLU A 86 -36.42 16.04 -32.66
N LEU A 87 -35.24 16.64 -32.87
CA LEU A 87 -35.10 17.74 -33.82
C LEU A 87 -35.49 17.31 -35.24
N ALA A 88 -35.04 16.13 -35.69
CA ALA A 88 -35.41 15.61 -37.01
C ALA A 88 -36.93 15.35 -37.15
N ARG A 89 -37.62 14.94 -36.07
CA ARG A 89 -39.08 14.78 -36.04
C ARG A 89 -39.76 16.13 -36.23
N ASP A 90 -39.30 17.14 -35.50
CA ASP A 90 -39.92 18.47 -35.50
C ASP A 90 -39.74 19.19 -36.85
N LEU A 91 -38.67 18.91 -37.58
CA LEU A 91 -38.45 19.38 -38.96
C LEU A 91 -39.05 18.47 -40.04
N ALA A 92 -39.53 17.26 -39.72
CA ALA A 92 -39.98 16.30 -40.71
C ALA A 92 -41.45 16.53 -41.14
N PRO A 93 -41.79 16.19 -42.40
CA PRO A 93 -43.17 16.15 -42.86
C PRO A 93 -44.04 15.20 -42.01
N PRO A 94 -45.36 15.46 -41.86
CA PRO A 94 -46.26 14.69 -40.99
C PRO A 94 -46.21 13.18 -41.22
N GLU A 95 -46.04 12.76 -42.46
CA GLU A 95 -45.96 11.36 -42.89
C GLU A 95 -44.78 10.59 -42.28
N ARG A 96 -43.66 11.28 -41.96
CA ARG A 96 -42.44 10.67 -41.41
C ARG A 96 -42.32 10.81 -39.90
N GLN A 97 -43.12 11.69 -39.27
CA GLN A 97 -43.07 11.95 -37.83
C GLN A 97 -43.37 10.71 -36.99
N ALA A 98 -44.32 9.86 -37.41
CA ALA A 98 -44.66 8.62 -36.70
C ALA A 98 -43.47 7.64 -36.68
N ALA A 99 -42.78 7.48 -37.81
CA ALA A 99 -41.62 6.59 -37.93
C ALA A 99 -40.41 7.09 -37.09
N ILE A 100 -40.21 8.40 -37.00
CA ILE A 100 -39.15 9.00 -36.17
C ILE A 100 -39.50 8.88 -34.68
N SER A 101 -40.76 9.12 -34.31
CA SER A 101 -41.25 8.97 -32.93
C SER A 101 -41.06 7.54 -32.40
N ALA A 102 -41.29 6.52 -33.23
CA ALA A 102 -41.00 5.13 -32.87
C ALA A 102 -39.51 4.88 -32.61
N LYS A 103 -38.60 5.56 -33.32
CA LYS A 103 -37.14 5.47 -33.08
C LYS A 103 -36.73 6.17 -31.80
N ILE A 104 -37.31 7.34 -31.50
CA ILE A 104 -37.10 8.07 -30.24
C ILE A 104 -37.49 7.15 -29.07
N GLN A 105 -38.69 6.57 -29.11
CA GLN A 105 -39.17 5.66 -28.06
C GLN A 105 -38.26 4.45 -27.85
N LYS A 106 -37.62 3.94 -28.92
CA LYS A 106 -36.62 2.87 -28.82
C LYS A 106 -35.36 3.33 -28.09
N TYR A 107 -34.86 4.54 -28.38
CA TYR A 107 -33.69 5.09 -27.69
C TYR A 107 -33.99 5.38 -26.22
N ASP A 108 -35.18 5.86 -25.91
CA ASP A 108 -35.66 6.09 -24.54
C ASP A 108 -35.63 4.79 -23.70
N GLN A 109 -36.15 3.70 -24.26
CA GLN A 109 -36.09 2.37 -23.62
C GLN A 109 -34.65 1.88 -23.46
N GLN A 110 -33.79 2.14 -24.45
CA GLN A 110 -32.38 1.75 -24.40
C GLN A 110 -31.62 2.55 -23.33
N LYS A 111 -31.90 3.85 -23.17
CA LYS A 111 -31.33 4.71 -22.13
C LYS A 111 -31.64 4.22 -20.74
N ILE A 112 -32.85 3.72 -20.48
CA ILE A 112 -33.24 3.16 -19.19
C ILE A 112 -32.36 1.94 -18.82
N SER A 113 -32.08 1.05 -19.79
CA SER A 113 -31.26 -0.13 -19.52
C SER A 113 -29.78 0.20 -19.35
N ILE A 114 -29.26 1.18 -20.09
CA ILE A 114 -27.88 1.68 -19.94
C ILE A 114 -27.71 2.38 -18.59
N LYS A 115 -28.65 3.24 -18.20
CA LYS A 115 -28.62 3.94 -16.92
C LYS A 115 -28.59 2.97 -15.74
N ARG A 116 -29.43 1.92 -15.75
CA ARG A 116 -29.40 0.89 -14.70
C ARG A 116 -28.06 0.16 -14.62
N GLN A 117 -27.43 -0.11 -15.77
CA GLN A 117 -26.10 -0.75 -15.81
C GLN A 117 -25.02 0.18 -15.24
N ALA A 118 -25.04 1.48 -15.60
CA ALA A 118 -24.13 2.48 -15.07
C ALA A 118 -24.27 2.62 -13.53
N GLU A 119 -25.51 2.76 -13.05
CA GLU A 119 -25.80 2.84 -11.61
C GLU A 119 -25.37 1.57 -10.85
N ALA A 120 -25.56 0.38 -11.44
CA ALA A 120 -25.12 -0.87 -10.83
C ALA A 120 -23.59 -0.95 -10.70
N LEU A 121 -22.85 -0.52 -11.73
CA LEU A 121 -21.38 -0.48 -11.72
C LEU A 121 -20.86 0.57 -10.73
N GLU A 122 -21.52 1.72 -10.61
CA GLU A 122 -21.17 2.76 -9.65
C GLU A 122 -21.39 2.28 -8.20
N GLN A 123 -22.49 1.58 -7.93
CA GLN A 123 -22.73 0.94 -6.63
C GLN A 123 -21.70 -0.16 -6.33
N ALA A 124 -21.28 -0.94 -7.32
CA ALA A 124 -20.23 -1.94 -7.15
C ALA A 124 -18.87 -1.29 -6.84
N SER A 125 -18.53 -0.20 -7.54
CA SER A 125 -17.32 0.59 -7.28
C SER A 125 -17.32 1.18 -5.87
N LEU A 126 -18.42 1.79 -5.43
CA LEU A 126 -18.55 2.35 -4.08
C LEU A 126 -18.41 1.28 -2.98
N LYS A 127 -18.95 0.07 -3.20
CA LYS A 127 -18.78 -1.04 -2.25
C LYS A 127 -17.32 -1.48 -2.15
N ALA A 128 -16.63 -1.59 -3.29
CA ALA A 128 -15.23 -1.98 -3.33
C ALA A 128 -14.31 -0.90 -2.70
N ASP A 129 -14.61 0.38 -2.94
CA ASP A 129 -13.85 1.51 -2.37
C ASP A 129 -14.00 1.58 -0.84
N ASN A 130 -15.23 1.43 -0.34
CA ASN A 130 -15.49 1.38 1.10
C ASN A 130 -14.80 0.20 1.79
N GLU A 131 -14.74 -0.96 1.14
CA GLU A 131 -14.03 -2.13 1.70
C GLU A 131 -12.51 -1.93 1.70
N SER A 132 -11.96 -1.33 0.63
CA SER A 132 -10.56 -0.89 0.57
C SER A 132 -10.23 0.07 1.72
N ASP A 133 -11.04 1.11 1.94
CA ASP A 133 -10.81 2.09 2.99
C ASP A 133 -10.87 1.47 4.40
N ARG A 134 -11.74 0.48 4.61
CA ARG A 134 -11.81 -0.28 5.87
C ARG A 134 -10.51 -1.04 6.13
N LEU A 135 -9.94 -1.67 5.11
CA LEU A 135 -8.68 -2.43 5.18
C LEU A 135 -7.43 -1.53 5.26
N ASN A 136 -7.52 -0.28 4.79
CA ASN A 136 -6.38 0.64 4.72
C ASN A 136 -6.06 1.36 6.04
N ARG A 137 -7.05 1.48 6.95
CA ARG A 137 -6.83 2.07 8.29
C ARG A 137 -5.72 1.40 9.09
N PRO A 138 -5.69 0.06 9.24
CA PRO A 138 -4.63 -0.59 9.99
C PRO A 138 -3.27 -0.63 9.26
N HIS A 139 -3.26 -0.59 7.91
CA HIS A 139 -2.02 -0.49 7.15
C HIS A 139 -1.19 0.76 7.50
N THR A 140 -1.88 1.89 7.74
CA THR A 140 -1.22 3.15 8.13
C THR A 140 -0.54 3.05 9.51
N GLU A 141 -1.12 2.29 10.44
CA GLU A 141 -0.55 2.07 11.77
C GLU A 141 0.66 1.12 11.72
N LEU A 142 0.61 0.07 10.88
CA LEU A 142 1.74 -0.84 10.64
C LEU A 142 2.94 -0.12 10.00
N ALA A 143 2.69 0.76 9.02
CA ALA A 143 3.74 1.55 8.38
C ALA A 143 4.44 2.48 9.40
N ARG A 144 3.67 3.11 10.30
CA ARG A 144 4.24 3.93 11.39
C ARG A 144 5.12 3.10 12.32
N SER A 145 4.70 1.87 12.66
CA SER A 145 5.49 0.96 13.49
C SER A 145 6.84 0.60 12.85
N LEU A 146 6.87 0.33 11.54
CA LEU A 146 8.10 0.03 10.79
C LEU A 146 9.10 1.19 10.83
N ILE A 147 8.61 2.44 10.69
CA ILE A 147 9.48 3.62 10.77
C ILE A 147 10.15 3.74 12.14
N PHE A 148 9.40 3.52 13.23
CA PHE A 148 9.97 3.52 14.59
C PHE A 148 11.01 2.41 14.79
N LEU A 149 10.77 1.21 14.26
CA LEU A 149 11.72 0.10 14.25
C LEU A 149 13.01 0.46 13.49
N GLN A 150 12.89 1.11 12.34
CA GLN A 150 14.03 1.54 11.54
C GLN A 150 14.88 2.60 12.27
N ILE A 151 14.24 3.55 12.96
CA ILE A 151 14.91 4.55 13.80
C ILE A 151 15.66 3.88 14.95
N ALA A 152 15.05 2.88 15.59
CA ALA A 152 15.69 2.12 16.67
C ALA A 152 16.93 1.34 16.18
N ILE A 153 16.86 0.70 15.01
CA ILE A 153 18.00 0.01 14.38
C ILE A 153 19.14 1.00 14.05
N SER A 154 18.79 2.17 13.53
CA SER A 154 19.78 3.22 13.19
C SER A 154 20.50 3.74 14.43
N LEU A 155 19.75 4.00 15.52
CA LEU A 155 20.31 4.40 16.82
C LEU A 155 21.17 3.28 17.44
N ALA A 156 20.77 2.02 17.31
CA ALA A 156 21.55 0.88 17.78
C ALA A 156 22.89 0.78 17.05
N SER A 157 22.91 0.93 15.72
CA SER A 157 24.13 0.93 14.91
C SER A 157 25.10 2.06 15.31
N ILE A 158 24.58 3.29 15.47
CA ILE A 158 25.38 4.44 15.94
C ILE A 158 25.94 4.17 17.35
N THR A 159 25.18 3.52 18.20
CA THR A 159 25.61 3.15 19.56
C THR A 159 26.76 2.15 19.54
N ALA A 160 26.75 1.16 18.64
CA ALA A 160 27.85 0.21 18.48
C ALA A 160 29.16 0.91 18.10
N LEU A 161 29.10 1.90 17.19
CA LEU A 161 30.26 2.68 16.74
C LEU A 161 30.77 3.66 17.81
N THR A 162 29.88 4.21 18.64
CA THR A 162 30.23 5.29 19.59
C THR A 162 30.51 4.78 21.02
N GLY A 163 30.16 3.52 21.34
CA GLY A 163 30.38 2.91 22.66
C GLY A 163 29.60 3.55 23.83
N ARG A 164 28.65 4.45 23.54
CA ARG A 164 28.04 5.36 24.52
C ARG A 164 26.71 4.80 25.05
N ARG A 165 26.71 4.32 26.29
CA ARG A 165 25.60 3.58 26.94
C ARG A 165 24.25 4.32 26.98
N TRP A 166 24.24 5.65 26.99
CA TRP A 166 22.98 6.44 26.95
C TRP A 166 22.25 6.34 25.61
N LEU A 167 23.00 6.18 24.49
CA LEU A 167 22.39 5.94 23.18
C LEU A 167 21.72 4.56 23.10
N PHE A 168 22.24 3.58 23.84
CA PHE A 168 21.63 2.25 23.96
C PHE A 168 20.27 2.32 24.68
N ALA A 169 20.17 3.12 25.75
CA ALA A 169 18.91 3.35 26.45
C ALA A 169 17.87 4.04 25.56
N LEU A 170 18.30 4.99 24.72
CA LEU A 170 17.43 5.66 23.76
C LEU A 170 16.97 4.72 22.63
N ALA A 171 17.85 3.85 22.14
CA ALA A 171 17.50 2.81 21.17
C ALA A 171 16.49 1.81 21.74
N PHE A 172 16.67 1.40 23.00
CA PHE A 172 15.73 0.53 23.70
C PHE A 172 14.36 1.19 23.91
N ALA A 173 14.32 2.46 24.30
CA ALA A 173 13.07 3.22 24.44
C ALA A 173 12.31 3.33 23.10
N SER A 174 13.01 3.63 22.00
CA SER A 174 12.42 3.64 20.65
C SER A 174 11.94 2.25 20.21
N ALA A 175 12.69 1.19 20.50
CA ALA A 175 12.28 -0.19 20.19
C ALA A 175 11.04 -0.61 20.99
N ALA A 176 10.99 -0.30 22.29
CA ALA A 176 9.81 -0.55 23.12
C ALA A 176 8.58 0.24 22.62
N GLY A 177 8.77 1.49 22.18
CA GLY A 177 7.72 2.28 21.54
C GLY A 177 7.22 1.67 20.23
N GLY A 178 8.14 1.18 19.37
CA GLY A 178 7.79 0.50 18.13
C GLY A 178 7.03 -0.81 18.36
N VAL A 179 7.50 -1.66 19.28
CA VAL A 179 6.82 -2.91 19.66
C VAL A 179 5.47 -2.63 20.32
N GLY A 180 5.37 -1.59 21.15
CA GLY A 180 4.12 -1.17 21.76
C GLY A 180 3.08 -0.71 20.73
N LEU A 181 3.49 0.08 19.74
CA LEU A 181 2.62 0.48 18.63
C LEU A 181 2.21 -0.72 17.76
N TRP A 182 3.13 -1.66 17.52
CA TRP A 182 2.81 -2.91 16.81
C TRP A 182 1.77 -3.76 17.55
N LEU A 183 1.96 -3.98 18.86
CA LEU A 183 1.00 -4.71 19.70
C LEU A 183 -0.36 -4.00 19.76
N MET A 184 -0.36 -2.67 19.83
CA MET A 184 -1.60 -1.89 19.83
C MET A 184 -2.34 -2.00 18.49
N ALA A 185 -1.60 -2.00 17.38
CA ALA A 185 -2.15 -2.23 16.04
C ALA A 185 -2.74 -3.65 15.91
N LEU A 186 -2.06 -4.67 16.45
CA LEU A 186 -2.56 -6.06 16.47
C LEU A 186 -3.86 -6.21 17.29
N VAL A 187 -3.90 -5.63 18.49
CA VAL A 187 -5.11 -5.65 19.35
C VAL A 187 -6.27 -4.91 18.68
N ARG A 188 -6.00 -3.81 17.98
CA ARG A 188 -7.02 -3.04 17.25
C ARG A 188 -7.48 -3.73 15.96
N MET A 189 -6.65 -4.60 15.38
CA MET A 189 -6.99 -5.47 14.25
C MET A 189 -7.86 -6.67 14.63
N GLY A 190 -8.01 -6.99 15.92
CA GLY A 190 -8.89 -8.08 16.37
C GLY A 190 -8.35 -9.48 16.05
N MET A 191 -7.01 -9.64 16.06
CA MET A 191 -6.35 -10.95 16.17
C MET A 191 -6.25 -11.39 17.64
#